data_AF-A0A2S8RTH3-F1
#
_entry.id   AF-A0A2S8RTH3-F1
#
_cell.length_a   1.000
_cell.length_b   1.000
_cell.length_c   1.000
_cell.angle_alpha   90.00
_cell.angle_beta   90.00
_cell.angle_gamma   90.00
#
_symmetry.space_group_name_H-M   'P 1'
#
loop_
_entity.id
_entity.type
_entity.pdbx_description
1 polymer ?
#
loop_
_entity_poly.entity_id
_entity_poly.type
_entity_poly.pdbx_seq_one_letter_code
_entity_poly.pdbx_strand_id
1 'polypeptide(L)'
;MPLDLIGGHHVGPLFVPVKRRAPVIHGGTLGGKRRRRREWRATPPWADMEQIRALYREAARLTRETGELHVVDHIVPLAGKLVCGLHVHWNMRVLHWRENAVKSWHTWPDMPFEQMELL
;
A
#
# COMPACT_ATOMS: atom_id res chain seq x y z
N MET A 1 14.55 23.65 -15.83
CA MET A 1 13.82 22.54 -16.47
C MET A 1 12.62 22.22 -15.59
N PRO A 2 11.42 22.76 -15.88
CA PRO A 2 10.23 22.33 -15.16
C PRO A 2 10.05 20.84 -15.44
N LEU A 3 9.88 20.04 -14.39
CA LEU A 3 9.60 18.61 -14.54
C LEU A 3 8.21 18.49 -15.15
N ASP A 4 8.14 18.05 -16.41
CA ASP A 4 6.87 17.73 -17.06
C ASP A 4 6.15 16.65 -16.26
N LEU A 5 5.11 17.07 -15.54
CA LEU A 5 4.24 16.24 -14.74
C LEU A 5 3.37 15.39 -15.69
N ILE A 6 3.86 14.21 -16.08
CA ILE A 6 2.99 13.21 -16.70
C ILE A 6 2.03 12.69 -15.61
N GLY A 7 0.83 13.28 -15.52
CA GLY A 7 -0.30 12.74 -14.76
C GLY A 7 -0.60 13.37 -13.39
N GLY A 8 -0.11 14.58 -13.08
CA GLY A 8 -0.65 15.41 -11.98
C GLY A 8 -0.39 14.94 -10.55
N HIS A 9 0.60 14.09 -10.29
CA HIS A 9 0.89 13.58 -8.94
C HIS A 9 2.40 13.55 -8.63
N HIS A 10 2.77 13.91 -7.39
CA HIS A 10 4.16 13.89 -6.89
C HIS A 10 4.69 12.46 -6.86
N VAL A 11 5.73 12.16 -7.65
CA VAL A 11 6.23 10.78 -7.88
C VAL A 11 7.17 10.24 -6.78
N GLY A 12 7.23 10.89 -5.62
CA GLY A 12 8.20 10.60 -4.57
C GLY A 12 9.55 11.28 -4.85
N PRO A 13 10.63 10.95 -4.12
CA PRO A 13 11.91 11.64 -4.26
C PRO A 13 12.44 11.63 -5.71
N LEU A 14 13.05 12.74 -6.14
CA LEU A 14 13.50 12.99 -7.52
C LEU A 14 14.38 11.87 -8.12
N PHE A 15 15.02 11.06 -7.29
CA PHE A 15 16.01 10.05 -7.67
C PHE A 15 15.51 8.60 -7.60
N VAL A 16 14.21 8.36 -7.49
CA VAL A 16 13.71 6.99 -7.42
C VAL A 16 13.71 6.33 -8.81
N PRO A 17 14.28 5.13 -8.97
CA PRO A 17 14.13 4.34 -10.19
C PRO A 17 12.66 4.19 -10.58
N VAL A 18 12.29 4.49 -11.83
CA VAL A 18 10.92 4.25 -12.31
C VAL A 18 10.69 2.75 -12.44
N LYS A 19 10.05 2.12 -11.45
CA LYS A 19 9.53 0.74 -11.59
C LYS A 19 8.56 0.74 -12.76
N ARG A 20 8.92 0.06 -13.85
CA ARG A 20 8.00 -0.19 -14.96
C ARG A 20 6.72 -0.77 -14.36
N ARG A 21 5.55 -0.19 -14.70
CA ARG A 21 4.27 -0.77 -14.29
C ARG A 21 4.28 -2.22 -14.77
N ALA A 22 3.97 -3.15 -13.86
CA ALA A 22 3.78 -4.53 -14.27
C ALA A 22 2.72 -4.57 -15.37
N PRO A 23 2.83 -5.47 -16.36
CA PRO A 23 1.83 -5.57 -17.42
C PRO A 23 0.45 -5.73 -16.80
N VAL A 24 -0.55 -5.06 -17.39
CA VAL A 24 -1.95 -5.19 -16.94
C VAL A 24 -2.33 -6.66 -17.06
N ILE A 25 -2.59 -7.30 -15.92
CA ILE A 25 -2.97 -8.69 -15.87
C ILE A 25 -4.48 -8.75 -16.11
N HIS A 26 -4.87 -9.22 -17.30
CA HIS A 26 -6.28 -9.25 -17.73
C HIS A 26 -7.10 -10.34 -17.01
N GLY A 27 -6.46 -11.22 -16.23
CA GLY A 27 -7.12 -12.27 -15.44
C GLY A 27 -7.14 -11.97 -13.93
N GLY A 28 -8.33 -11.78 -13.35
CA GLY A 28 -8.52 -11.47 -11.93
C GLY A 28 -7.88 -12.48 -10.96
N THR A 29 -7.79 -13.75 -11.37
CA THR A 29 -7.21 -14.84 -10.56
C THR A 29 -5.70 -14.69 -10.35
N LEU A 30 -4.97 -14.18 -11.36
CA LEU A 30 -3.51 -14.04 -11.30
C LEU A 30 -3.09 -12.85 -10.42
N GLY A 31 -3.86 -11.77 -10.44
CA GLY A 31 -3.65 -10.61 -9.57
C GLY A 31 -3.77 -10.98 -8.09
N GLY A 32 -4.87 -11.66 -7.72
CA GLY A 32 -5.09 -12.13 -6.35
C GLY A 32 -3.99 -13.09 -5.86
N LYS A 33 -3.56 -14.05 -6.71
CA LYS A 33 -2.46 -14.98 -6.38
C LYS A 33 -1.14 -14.25 -6.10
N ARG A 34 -0.79 -13.22 -6.89
CA ARG A 34 0.42 -12.42 -6.67
C ARG A 34 0.38 -11.65 -5.35
N ARG A 35 -0.77 -11.07 -5.01
CA ARG A 35 -0.97 -10.38 -3.73
C ARG A 35 -0.77 -11.34 -2.55
N ARG A 36 -1.47 -12.47 -2.54
CA ARG A 36 -1.37 -13.50 -1.48
C ARG A 36 0.06 -14.02 -1.31
N ARG A 37 0.78 -14.26 -2.41
CA ARG A 37 2.19 -14.68 -2.34
C ARG A 37 3.09 -13.62 -1.69
N ARG A 38 2.82 -12.34 -1.88
CA ARG A 38 3.59 -11.26 -1.23
C ARG A 38 3.27 -11.17 0.25
N GLU A 39 1.99 -11.21 0.61
CA GLU A 39 1.54 -11.24 2.01
C GLU A 39 2.20 -12.42 2.73
N TRP A 40 2.13 -13.63 2.16
CA TRP A 40 2.74 -14.82 2.73
C TRP A 40 4.26 -14.70 2.92
N ARG A 41 4.99 -14.20 1.91
CA ARG A 41 6.45 -13.99 2.01
C ARG A 41 6.83 -12.95 3.06
N ALA A 42 5.97 -11.95 3.27
CA ALA A 42 6.20 -10.89 4.24
C ALA A 42 5.63 -11.21 5.63
N THR A 43 4.93 -12.34 5.80
CA THR A 43 4.37 -12.74 7.10
C THR A 43 5.43 -13.50 7.88
N PRO A 44 6.00 -12.93 8.94
CA PRO A 44 6.94 -13.66 9.79
C PRO A 44 6.22 -14.76 10.60
N PRO A 45 6.91 -15.83 11.02
CA PRO A 45 6.30 -16.92 11.79
C PRO A 45 5.68 -16.48 13.13
N TRP A 46 6.21 -15.41 13.70
CA TRP A 46 5.74 -14.83 14.98
C TRP A 46 4.61 -13.82 14.80
N ALA A 47 4.11 -13.60 13.58
CA ALA A 47 3.01 -12.67 13.35
C ALA A 47 1.74 -13.09 14.09
N ASP A 48 1.13 -12.14 14.81
CA ASP A 48 -0.17 -12.36 15.44
C ASP A 48 -1.29 -12.34 14.40
N MET A 49 -1.76 -13.53 14.03
CA MET A 49 -2.81 -13.71 13.03
C MET A 49 -4.20 -13.32 13.54
N GLU A 50 -4.43 -13.35 14.86
CA GLU A 50 -5.68 -12.94 15.49
C GLU A 50 -5.88 -11.43 15.30
N GLN A 51 -4.83 -10.66 15.58
CA GLN A 51 -4.80 -9.20 15.44
C GLN A 51 -4.94 -8.78 13.96
N ILE A 52 -4.29 -9.48 13.05
CA ILE A 52 -4.45 -9.23 11.60
C ILE A 52 -5.90 -9.48 11.18
N ARG A 53 -6.53 -10.58 11.64
CA ARG A 53 -7.95 -10.87 11.35
C ARG A 53 -8.87 -9.83 11.97
N ALA A 54 -8.55 -9.30 13.16
CA ALA A 54 -9.31 -8.23 13.78
C ALA A 54 -9.36 -6.99 12.90
N LEU A 55 -8.25 -6.59 12.27
CA LEU A 55 -8.22 -5.47 11.33
C LEU A 55 -9.11 -5.69 10.09
N TYR A 56 -9.13 -6.90 9.53
CA TYR A 56 -10.02 -7.22 8.42
C TYR A 56 -11.50 -7.21 8.83
N ARG A 57 -11.81 -7.69 10.04
CA ARG A 57 -13.17 -7.59 10.61
C ARG A 57 -13.58 -6.14 10.80
N GLU A 58 -12.67 -5.31 11.28
CA GLU A 58 -12.90 -3.88 11.48
C GLU A 58 -13.14 -3.15 10.16
N ALA A 59 -12.33 -3.42 9.13
CA ALA A 59 -12.58 -2.89 7.79
C ALA A 59 -13.96 -3.30 7.24
N ALA A 60 -14.37 -4.55 7.45
CA ALA A 60 -15.70 -5.02 7.05
C ALA A 60 -16.82 -4.35 7.86
N ARG A 61 -16.61 -4.10 9.16
CA ARG A 61 -17.55 -3.40 10.04
C ARG A 61 -17.74 -1.96 9.56
N LEU A 62 -16.65 -1.20 9.40
CA LEU A 62 -16.68 0.18 8.92
C LEU A 62 -17.32 0.28 7.53
N THR A 63 -17.03 -0.66 6.63
CA THR A 63 -17.67 -0.68 5.31
C THR A 63 -19.19 -0.82 5.39
N ARG A 64 -19.70 -1.63 6.32
CA ARG A 64 -21.16 -1.79 6.51
C ARG A 64 -21.78 -0.57 7.16
N GLU A 65 -21.07 0.07 8.09
CA GLU A 65 -21.56 1.22 8.85
C GLU A 65 -21.58 2.50 8.03
N THR A 66 -20.53 2.77 7.26
CA THR A 66 -20.42 4.00 6.45
C THR A 66 -21.04 3.84 5.06
N GLY A 67 -21.24 2.61 4.58
CA GLY A 67 -21.63 2.33 3.20
C GLY A 67 -20.51 2.53 2.18
N GLU A 68 -19.30 2.88 2.63
CA GLU A 68 -18.13 3.12 1.79
C GLU A 68 -17.04 2.07 2.03
N LEU A 69 -16.35 1.65 0.98
CA LEU A 69 -15.37 0.57 1.06
C LEU A 69 -14.16 0.96 1.93
N HIS A 70 -14.00 0.29 3.06
CA HIS A 70 -12.80 0.35 3.88
C HIS A 70 -11.92 -0.88 3.61
N VAL A 71 -10.61 -0.65 3.52
CA VAL A 71 -9.60 -1.67 3.21
C VAL A 71 -8.50 -1.66 4.25
N VAL A 72 -7.78 -2.77 4.38
CA VAL A 72 -6.58 -2.84 5.21
C VAL A 72 -5.36 -2.47 4.36
N ASP A 73 -4.72 -1.36 4.72
CA ASP A 73 -3.49 -0.83 4.12
C ASP A 73 -2.26 -1.25 4.95
N HIS A 74 -1.10 -1.35 4.30
CA HIS A 74 0.19 -1.53 4.97
C HIS A 74 0.90 -0.19 5.10
N ILE A 75 1.17 0.27 6.33
CA ILE A 75 1.83 1.57 6.59
C ILE A 75 3.14 1.66 5.81
N VAL A 76 4.03 0.70 6.00
CA VAL A 76 5.20 0.46 5.15
C VAL A 76 4.82 -0.55 4.06
N PRO A 77 4.96 -0.21 2.76
CA PRO A 77 4.44 -1.02 1.67
C PRO A 77 5.16 -2.38 1.55
N LEU A 78 4.40 -3.46 1.30
CA LEU A 78 5.00 -4.78 1.01
C LEU A 78 5.70 -4.86 -0.35
N ALA A 79 5.38 -3.94 -1.26
CA ALA A 79 5.83 -3.97 -2.66
C ALA A 79 6.42 -2.63 -3.14
N GLY A 80 7.13 -1.93 -2.26
CA GLY A 80 7.82 -0.68 -2.58
C GLY A 80 8.98 -0.86 -3.56
N LYS A 81 9.59 0.27 -3.94
CA LYS A 81 10.83 0.29 -4.73
C LYS A 81 12.07 0.37 -3.85
N LEU A 82 11.97 1.11 -2.74
CA LEU A 82 13.07 1.37 -1.81
C LEU A 82 13.00 0.48 -0.57
N VAL A 83 11.78 0.19 -0.10
CA VAL A 83 11.53 -0.56 1.13
C VAL A 83 10.51 -1.66 0.90
N CYS A 84 10.58 -2.68 1.75
CA CYS A 84 9.54 -3.69 1.92
C CYS A 84 9.19 -3.83 3.41
N GLY A 85 7.91 -3.65 3.74
CA GLY A 85 7.40 -3.87 5.09
C GLY A 85 7.10 -5.34 5.38
N LEU A 86 6.70 -5.61 6.63
CA LEU A 86 6.23 -6.92 7.10
C LEU A 86 4.70 -6.99 7.11
N HIS A 87 4.14 -8.18 6.94
CA HIS A 87 2.71 -8.45 7.09
C HIS A 87 2.39 -8.77 8.56
N VAL A 88 2.30 -7.72 9.37
CA VAL A 88 2.12 -7.76 10.84
C VAL A 88 1.13 -6.67 11.26
N HIS A 89 0.42 -6.87 12.37
CA HIS A 89 -0.70 -6.00 12.74
C HIS A 89 -0.30 -4.53 12.96
N TRP A 90 0.86 -4.25 13.54
CA TRP A 90 1.35 -2.87 13.72
C TRP A 90 1.84 -2.21 12.43
N ASN A 91 2.06 -2.96 11.35
CA ASN A 91 2.30 -2.40 10.01
C ASN A 91 1.01 -2.30 9.19
N MET A 92 -0.16 -2.58 9.79
CA MET A 92 -1.44 -2.59 9.09
C MET A 92 -2.39 -1.58 9.73
N ARG A 93 -3.20 -0.92 8.91
CA ARG A 93 -4.25 0.01 9.36
C ARG A 93 -5.48 -0.09 8.48
N VAL A 94 -6.64 0.19 9.04
CA VAL A 94 -7.87 0.31 8.25
C VAL A 94 -7.96 1.71 7.68
N LEU A 95 -8.24 1.83 6.38
CA LEU A 95 -8.29 3.09 5.66
C LEU A 95 -9.39 3.05 4.60
N HIS A 96 -9.91 4.23 4.21
CA HIS A 96 -10.81 4.32 3.08
C HIS A 96 -10.11 3.92 1.77
N TRP A 97 -10.82 3.21 0.88
CA TRP A 97 -10.23 2.63 -0.34
C TRP A 97 -9.54 3.67 -1.24
N ARG A 98 -10.11 4.89 -1.30
CA ARG A 98 -9.60 5.98 -2.14
C ARG A 98 -8.23 6.45 -1.66
N GLU A 99 -8.06 6.60 -0.36
CA GLU A 99 -6.79 7.03 0.24
C GLU A 99 -5.70 5.96 0.04
N ASN A 100 -6.07 4.68 0.18
CA ASN A 100 -5.16 3.57 -0.10
C ASN A 100 -4.72 3.55 -1.58
N ALA A 101 -5.66 3.80 -2.51
CA ALA A 101 -5.36 3.88 -3.94
C ALA A 101 -4.41 5.02 -4.30
N VAL A 102 -4.56 6.18 -3.64
CA VAL A 102 -3.66 7.34 -3.80
C VAL A 102 -2.28 7.06 -3.20
N LYS A 103 -2.21 6.52 -1.98
CA LYS A 103 -0.95 6.25 -1.27
C LYS A 103 -0.04 5.29 -2.05
N SER A 104 -0.57 4.16 -2.52
CA SER A 104 0.23 3.12 -3.20
C SER A 104 1.48 2.75 -2.37
N TRP A 105 2.69 3.11 -2.85
CA TRP A 105 3.95 2.92 -2.13
C TRP A 105 4.70 4.25 -1.90
N HIS A 106 4.06 5.39 -2.13
CA HIS A 106 4.73 6.69 -2.22
C HIS A 106 5.10 7.32 -0.88
N THR A 107 4.42 6.95 0.21
CA THR A 107 4.59 7.58 1.53
C THR A 107 4.64 6.51 2.63
N TRP A 108 5.60 6.65 3.56
CA TRP A 108 5.74 5.89 4.81
C TRP A 108 6.47 6.75 5.87
N PRO A 109 6.34 6.48 7.18
CA PRO A 109 6.80 7.39 8.25
C PRO A 109 8.28 7.79 8.21
N ASP A 110 9.17 6.86 7.87
CA ASP A 110 10.63 7.08 7.85
C ASP A 110 11.18 7.16 6.41
N MET A 111 10.42 7.77 5.49
CA MET A 111 10.89 7.93 4.12
C MET A 111 12.10 8.87 4.07
N PRO A 112 13.20 8.47 3.39
CA PRO A 112 14.29 9.40 3.16
C PRO A 112 13.80 10.52 2.24
N PHE A 113 14.30 11.73 2.50
CA PHE A 113 13.97 12.99 1.83
C PHE A 113 12.58 13.55 2.21
N GLU A 114 12.53 14.84 2.56
CA GLU A 114 11.26 15.54 2.82
C GLU A 114 10.40 15.53 1.56
N GLN A 115 9.14 15.10 1.70
CA GLN A 115 8.14 15.26 0.66
C GLN A 115 7.81 16.76 0.64
N MET A 116 8.54 17.54 -0.16
CA MET A 116 8.21 18.96 -0.34
C MET A 116 6.74 19.03 -0.79
N GLU A 117 5.90 19.75 -0.04
CA GLU A 117 4.61 20.16 -0.58
C GLU A 117 4.92 20.98 -1.83
N LEU A 118 4.54 20.46 -2.99
CA LEU A 118 4.59 21.24 -4.22
C LEU A 118 3.53 22.34 -4.07
N LEU A 119 3.99 23.56 -3.78
CA LEU A 119 3.20 24.79 -3.92
C LEU A 119 2.62 24.91 -5.33
#